data_AF-A0A926W1M0-F1
#
_entry.id   AF-A0A926W1M0-F1
#
_cell.length_a   1.000
_cell.length_b   1.000
_cell.length_c   1.000
_cell.angle_alpha   90.00
_cell.angle_beta   90.00
_cell.angle_gamma   90.00
#
_symmetry.space_group_name_H-M   'P 1'
#
loop_
_entity.id
_entity.type
_entity.pdbx_description
1 polymer ?
#
loop_
_entity_poly.entity_id
_entity_poly.type
_entity_poly.pdbx_seq_one_letter_code
_entity_poly.pdbx_strand_id
1 'polypeptide(L)'
;MKKPNFQAWLQQKVSDEPEVILAGKLEYLRLYLTDAMREIRNKAGLTQAQLAEKLGVKQAAVSKLESALKEHELESVLHYLHALGADLLVTVKQGDDLYQASDNEGVLLVDVPDVVFQKALAANMSVREYVRVAVEKFSSEDNRLRTALVKLLESDDSVALKVRERLGLRTIQEIAAELEKCLSLSEEEDRIFAVKNVLAANVACGESNRGSSDEVDEIELLDLAEELLEKLADI
;
A
#
# COMPACT_ATOMS: atom_id res chain seq x y z
N MET A 1 -12.29 22.54 20.99
CA MET A 1 -11.02 23.26 20.71
C MET A 1 -10.48 22.76 19.38
N LYS A 2 -9.96 23.63 18.50
CA LYS A 2 -9.20 23.15 17.33
C LYS A 2 -8.00 22.37 17.85
N LYS A 3 -7.85 21.09 17.47
CA LYS A 3 -6.66 20.29 17.82
C LYS A 3 -5.44 21.01 17.20
N PRO A 4 -4.45 21.47 18.00
CA PRO A 4 -3.30 22.18 17.46
C PRO A 4 -2.53 21.28 16.50
N ASN A 5 -2.31 21.71 15.25
CA ASN A 5 -1.62 20.92 14.23
C ASN A 5 -0.13 20.77 14.59
N PHE A 6 0.21 19.71 15.31
CA PHE A 6 1.57 19.47 15.77
C PHE A 6 2.50 18.90 14.72
N GLN A 7 2.00 18.29 13.64
CA GLN A 7 2.84 18.00 12.48
C GLN A 7 3.51 19.28 11.97
N ALA A 8 2.76 20.39 11.92
CA ALA A 8 3.31 21.69 11.59
C ALA A 8 4.30 22.23 12.65
N TRP A 9 4.11 21.91 13.94
CA TRP A 9 5.04 22.31 15.01
C TRP A 9 6.32 21.47 15.03
N LEU A 10 6.26 20.15 14.82
CA LEU A 10 7.45 19.29 14.68
C LEU A 10 8.28 19.66 13.46
N GLN A 11 7.62 20.10 12.39
CA GLN A 11 8.28 20.64 11.20
C GLN A 11 8.87 22.02 11.46
N GLN A 12 8.41 22.73 12.50
CA GLN A 12 9.01 23.97 12.93
C GLN A 12 10.32 23.65 13.65
N LYS A 13 11.42 24.21 13.16
CA LYS A 13 12.74 24.03 13.74
C LYS A 13 12.81 24.81 15.07
N VAL A 14 12.36 24.19 16.17
CA VAL A 14 12.34 24.82 17.50
C VAL A 14 13.73 24.83 18.14
N SER A 15 14.51 23.77 17.95
CA SER A 15 15.91 23.65 18.41
C SER A 15 16.62 22.53 17.64
N ASP A 16 17.95 22.60 17.54
CA ASP A 16 18.81 21.54 17.01
C ASP A 16 19.30 20.57 18.10
N GLU A 17 19.03 20.87 19.37
CA GLU A 17 19.48 20.05 20.50
C GLU A 17 18.66 18.75 20.62
N PRO A 18 19.29 17.56 20.59
CA PRO A 18 18.59 16.28 20.63
C PRO A 18 17.68 16.09 21.84
N GLU A 19 18.11 16.56 23.01
CA GLU A 19 17.37 16.46 24.26
C GLU A 19 16.08 17.30 24.24
N VAL A 20 16.14 18.51 23.67
CA VAL A 20 14.99 19.40 23.53
C VAL A 20 13.96 18.81 22.57
N ILE A 21 14.42 18.24 21.45
CA ILE A 21 13.56 17.57 20.47
C ILE A 21 12.86 16.36 21.12
N LEU A 22 13.61 15.54 21.88
CA LEU A 22 13.06 14.38 22.56
C LEU A 22 12.01 14.77 23.62
N ALA A 23 12.31 15.76 24.46
CA ALA A 23 11.37 16.26 25.45
C ALA A 23 10.08 16.78 24.81
N GLY A 24 10.18 17.50 23.68
CA GLY A 24 9.03 17.96 22.91
C GLY A 24 8.17 16.81 22.37
N LYS A 25 8.79 15.77 21.80
CA LYS A 25 8.09 14.57 21.32
C LYS A 25 7.37 13.82 22.45
N LEU A 26 8.01 13.69 23.61
CA LEU A 26 7.43 13.03 24.78
C LEU A 26 6.22 13.79 25.33
N GLU A 27 6.33 15.11 25.49
CA GLU A 27 5.24 15.94 26.00
C GLU A 27 4.03 15.90 25.07
N TYR A 28 4.27 15.94 23.76
CA TYR A 28 3.22 15.80 22.78
C TYR A 28 2.49 14.46 22.87
N LEU A 29 3.24 13.35 22.90
CA LEU A 29 2.67 12.02 23.00
C LEU A 29 1.79 11.92 24.24
N ARG A 30 2.26 12.43 25.39
CA ARG A 30 1.49 12.46 26.63
C ARG A 30 0.20 13.27 26.50
N LEU A 31 0.27 14.47 25.94
CA LEU A 31 -0.89 15.35 25.76
C LEU A 31 -1.97 14.71 24.87
N TYR A 32 -1.56 14.17 23.73
CA TYR A 32 -2.49 13.60 22.75
C TYR A 32 -3.08 12.27 23.20
N LEU A 33 -2.28 11.43 23.82
CA LEU A 33 -2.75 10.18 24.39
C LEU A 33 -3.77 10.45 25.51
N THR A 34 -3.50 11.44 26.37
CA THR A 34 -4.44 11.89 27.41
C THR A 34 -5.76 12.38 26.81
N ASP A 35 -5.72 13.21 25.76
CA ASP A 35 -6.91 13.72 25.09
C ASP A 35 -7.73 12.58 24.47
N ALA A 36 -7.07 11.66 23.77
CA ALA A 36 -7.71 10.48 23.18
C ALA A 36 -8.36 9.58 24.24
N MET A 37 -7.66 9.30 25.34
CA MET A 37 -8.18 8.50 26.45
C MET A 37 -9.44 9.11 27.08
N ARG A 38 -9.45 10.45 27.26
CA ARG A 38 -10.61 11.19 27.75
C ARG A 38 -11.76 11.13 26.76
N GLU A 39 -11.46 11.32 25.47
CA GLU A 39 -12.46 11.29 24.39
C GLU A 39 -13.14 9.91 24.31
N ILE A 40 -12.36 8.83 24.35
CA ILE A 40 -12.88 7.45 24.32
C ILE A 40 -13.72 7.16 25.57
N ARG A 41 -13.26 7.54 26.76
CA ARG A 41 -14.06 7.38 27.99
C ARG A 41 -15.37 8.15 27.93
N ASN A 42 -15.34 9.40 27.44
CA ASN A 42 -16.54 10.22 27.29
C ASN A 42 -17.52 9.61 26.28
N LYS A 43 -17.02 9.06 25.16
CA LYS A 43 -17.84 8.32 24.17
C LYS A 43 -18.47 7.07 24.75
N ALA A 44 -17.78 6.40 25.68
CA ALA A 44 -18.32 5.28 26.45
C ALA A 44 -19.32 5.71 27.54
N GLY A 45 -19.51 7.02 27.78
CA GLY A 45 -20.45 7.54 28.77
C GLY A 45 -20.03 7.33 30.24
N LEU A 46 -18.75 7.02 30.49
CA LEU A 46 -18.25 6.70 31.83
C LEU A 46 -17.63 7.93 32.49
N THR A 47 -17.84 8.08 33.79
CA THR A 47 -17.04 8.99 34.64
C THR A 47 -15.68 8.37 34.98
N GLN A 48 -14.75 9.17 35.48
CA GLN A 48 -13.46 8.65 35.97
C GLN A 48 -13.63 7.62 37.09
N ALA A 49 -14.59 7.82 38.00
CA ALA A 49 -14.86 6.89 39.09
C ALA A 49 -15.39 5.54 38.59
N GLN A 50 -16.31 5.56 37.63
CA GLN A 50 -16.87 4.34 37.04
C GLN A 50 -15.82 3.56 36.23
N LEU A 51 -14.96 4.26 35.49
CA LEU A 51 -13.84 3.60 34.80
C LEU A 51 -12.84 3.02 35.81
N ALA A 52 -12.55 3.73 36.89
CA ALA A 52 -11.67 3.23 37.94
C ALA A 52 -12.23 1.95 38.60
N GLU A 53 -13.53 1.93 38.87
CA GLU A 53 -14.23 0.73 39.36
C GLU A 53 -14.11 -0.43 38.37
N LYS A 54 -14.35 -0.18 37.08
CA LYS A 54 -14.20 -1.19 36.02
C LYS A 54 -12.78 -1.75 35.92
N LEU A 55 -11.78 -0.90 36.16
CA LEU A 55 -10.36 -1.26 36.17
C LEU A 55 -9.90 -1.89 37.50
N GLY A 56 -10.74 -1.89 38.55
CA GLY A 56 -10.35 -2.36 39.88
C GLY A 56 -9.31 -1.47 40.57
N VAL A 57 -9.24 -0.18 40.21
CA VAL A 57 -8.28 0.80 40.74
C VAL A 57 -8.98 1.97 41.43
N LYS A 58 -8.22 2.81 42.13
CA LYS A 58 -8.74 4.05 42.74
C LYS A 58 -8.96 5.11 41.66
N GLN A 59 -9.98 5.96 41.81
CA GLN A 59 -10.24 7.09 40.90
C GLN A 59 -9.03 8.01 40.71
N ALA A 60 -8.19 8.18 41.74
CA ALA A 60 -6.94 8.93 41.65
C ALA A 60 -5.96 8.36 40.59
N ALA A 61 -5.95 7.05 40.36
CA ALA A 61 -5.12 6.43 39.33
C ALA A 61 -5.61 6.81 37.92
N VAL A 62 -6.92 6.79 37.69
CA VAL A 62 -7.53 7.25 36.43
C VAL A 62 -7.30 8.75 36.23
N SER A 63 -7.44 9.57 37.28
CA SER A 63 -7.14 11.00 37.20
C SER A 63 -5.65 11.27 36.88
N LYS A 64 -4.73 10.44 37.37
CA LYS A 64 -3.31 10.53 37.02
C LYS A 64 -3.08 10.19 35.55
N LEU A 65 -3.70 9.10 35.06
CA LEU A 65 -3.62 8.67 33.65
C LEU A 65 -4.23 9.67 32.68
N GLU A 66 -5.29 10.36 33.08
CA GLU A 66 -5.90 11.40 32.27
C GLU A 66 -5.22 12.76 32.48
N SER A 67 -3.98 12.85 32.97
CA SER A 67 -3.27 14.12 33.20
C SER A 67 -1.96 14.17 32.43
N ALA A 68 -1.88 15.01 31.41
CA ALA A 68 -0.65 15.21 30.62
C ALA A 68 0.58 15.64 31.45
N LEU A 69 0.37 16.28 32.60
CA LEU A 69 1.43 16.70 33.53
C LEU A 69 2.05 15.54 34.35
N LYS A 70 1.60 14.30 34.14
CA LYS A 70 2.06 13.13 34.86
C LYS A 70 2.61 12.11 33.89
N GLU A 71 3.54 11.31 34.39
CA GLU A 71 4.07 10.19 33.62
C GLU A 71 3.11 9.01 33.68
N HIS A 72 3.04 8.30 32.55
CA HIS A 72 2.17 7.16 32.33
C HIS A 72 3.03 5.96 31.97
N GLU A 73 2.80 4.84 32.66
CA GLU A 73 3.30 3.54 32.21
C GLU A 73 2.48 3.09 31.01
N LEU A 74 3.15 2.54 29.99
CA LEU A 74 2.51 2.12 28.75
C LEU A 74 1.47 1.03 29.03
N GLU A 75 1.79 0.09 29.91
CA GLU A 75 0.92 -1.00 30.35
C GLU A 75 -0.37 -0.47 30.98
N SER A 76 -0.27 0.60 31.78
CA SER A 76 -1.44 1.24 32.40
C SER A 76 -2.35 1.90 31.35
N VAL A 77 -1.77 2.51 30.31
CA VAL A 77 -2.51 3.05 29.16
C VAL A 77 -3.20 1.93 28.39
N LEU A 78 -2.50 0.82 28.13
CA LEU A 78 -3.06 -0.33 27.42
C LEU A 78 -4.24 -0.94 28.18
N HIS A 79 -4.11 -1.14 29.50
CA HIS A 79 -5.22 -1.64 30.32
C HIS A 79 -6.42 -0.68 30.32
N TYR A 80 -6.17 0.63 30.40
CA TYR A 80 -7.21 1.65 30.31
C TYR A 80 -7.99 1.54 29.00
N LEU A 81 -7.28 1.49 27.86
CA LEU A 81 -7.90 1.46 26.53
C LEU A 81 -8.63 0.13 26.32
N HIS A 82 -8.02 -0.99 26.71
CA HIS A 82 -8.62 -2.32 26.61
C HIS A 82 -9.94 -2.41 27.42
N ALA A 83 -9.99 -1.82 28.62
CA ALA A 83 -11.22 -1.76 29.41
C ALA A 83 -12.35 -0.98 28.72
N LEU A 84 -12.03 -0.15 27.73
CA LEU A 84 -12.98 0.59 26.90
C LEU A 84 -13.20 -0.05 25.53
N GLY A 85 -12.59 -1.22 25.25
CA GLY A 85 -12.66 -1.88 23.95
C GLY A 85 -11.90 -1.12 22.85
N ALA A 86 -10.83 -0.43 23.22
CA ALA A 86 -9.95 0.29 22.30
C ALA A 86 -8.53 -0.27 22.36
N ASP A 87 -7.84 -0.22 21.23
CA ASP A 87 -6.45 -0.65 21.11
C ASP A 87 -5.52 0.53 20.83
N LEU A 88 -4.29 0.46 21.35
CA LEU A 88 -3.24 1.42 21.04
C LEU A 88 -2.39 0.89 19.88
N LEU A 89 -2.48 1.58 18.75
CA LEU A 89 -1.72 1.26 17.56
C LEU A 89 -0.38 2.01 17.56
N VAL A 90 0.74 1.30 17.46
CA VAL A 90 2.11 1.83 17.59
C VAL A 90 3.02 1.33 16.47
N THR A 91 3.73 2.27 15.84
CA THR A 91 4.75 2.01 14.82
C THR A 91 6.06 2.71 15.17
N VAL A 92 7.18 2.09 14.83
CA VAL A 92 8.52 2.67 14.92
C VAL A 92 9.02 2.95 13.51
N LYS A 93 9.54 4.16 13.28
CA LYS A 93 10.14 4.57 12.01
C LYS A 93 11.64 4.72 12.15
N GLN A 94 12.41 4.10 11.27
CA GLN A 94 13.86 4.27 11.15
C GLN A 94 14.23 4.51 9.68
N GLY A 95 14.55 5.76 9.33
CA GLY A 95 14.70 6.13 7.92
C GLY A 95 13.37 5.89 7.17
N ASP A 96 13.43 5.04 6.15
CA ASP A 96 12.25 4.64 5.35
C ASP A 96 11.57 3.37 5.88
N ASP A 97 12.18 2.66 6.83
CA ASP A 97 11.63 1.45 7.41
C ASP A 97 10.56 1.77 8.45
N LEU A 98 9.46 0.99 8.42
CA LEU A 98 8.38 1.02 9.39
C LEU A 98 8.22 -0.35 10.05
N TYR A 99 8.32 -0.35 11.38
CA TYR A 99 8.15 -1.53 12.21
C TYR A 99 6.85 -1.38 13.00
N GLN A 100 5.86 -2.22 12.70
CA GLN A 100 4.61 -2.24 13.44
C GLN A 100 4.79 -3.02 14.74
N ALA A 101 4.67 -2.33 15.89
CA ALA A 101 4.88 -2.89 17.22
C ALA A 101 3.58 -3.41 17.86
N SER A 102 2.43 -2.91 17.41
CA SER A 102 1.10 -3.35 17.87
C SER A 102 0.45 -4.30 16.87
N ASP A 103 -0.16 -5.38 17.38
CA ASP A 103 -1.08 -6.20 16.59
C ASP A 103 -2.33 -5.37 16.21
N ASN A 104 -2.88 -5.65 15.03
CA ASN A 104 -4.03 -4.94 14.47
C ASN A 104 -4.86 -5.87 13.57
N GLU A 105 -4.93 -7.16 13.90
CA GLU A 105 -5.80 -8.16 13.24
C GLU A 105 -5.68 -8.17 11.70
N GLY A 106 -4.45 -8.04 11.19
CA GLY A 106 -4.18 -8.02 9.73
C GLY A 106 -4.30 -6.66 9.05
N VAL A 107 -4.48 -5.57 9.80
CA VAL A 107 -4.47 -4.20 9.27
C VAL A 107 -3.07 -3.57 9.43
N LEU A 108 -2.46 -3.18 8.31
CA LEU A 108 -1.21 -2.44 8.31
C LEU A 108 -1.42 -0.98 8.72
N LEU A 109 -0.55 -0.50 9.61
CA LEU A 109 -0.40 0.93 9.87
C LEU A 109 0.55 1.52 8.84
N VAL A 110 0.03 2.41 8.00
CA VAL A 110 0.80 3.06 6.92
C VAL A 110 0.97 4.54 7.24
N ASP A 111 2.19 5.05 7.08
CA ASP A 111 2.48 6.48 7.11
C ASP A 111 1.86 7.14 5.86
N VAL A 112 0.72 7.81 6.05
CA VAL A 112 -0.02 8.45 4.96
C VAL A 112 0.33 9.94 4.93
N PRO A 113 0.93 10.47 3.85
CA PRO A 113 1.29 11.87 3.76
C PRO A 113 0.09 12.83 3.90
N ASP A 114 0.33 14.01 4.47
CA ASP A 114 -0.71 15.04 4.68
C ASP A 114 -1.44 15.43 3.39
N VAL A 115 -0.77 15.35 2.24
CA VAL A 115 -1.38 15.62 0.93
C VAL A 115 -2.57 14.68 0.67
N VAL A 116 -2.47 13.41 1.07
CA VAL A 116 -3.56 12.44 0.93
C VAL A 116 -4.72 12.80 1.87
N PHE A 117 -4.43 13.24 3.09
CA PHE A 117 -5.45 13.73 4.02
C PHE A 117 -6.23 14.91 3.45
N GLN A 118 -5.54 15.89 2.85
CA GLN A 118 -6.20 17.04 2.20
C GLN A 118 -7.09 16.61 1.02
N LYS A 119 -6.62 15.66 0.21
CA LYS A 119 -7.41 15.11 -0.91
C LYS A 119 -8.64 14.35 -0.42
N ALA A 120 -8.52 13.57 0.66
CA ALA A 120 -9.65 12.87 1.27
C ALA A 120 -10.70 13.85 1.82
N LEU A 121 -10.27 14.92 2.48
CA LEU A 121 -11.15 15.99 2.95
C LEU A 121 -11.88 16.70 1.79
N ALA A 122 -11.16 17.03 0.71
CA ALA A 122 -11.75 17.65 -0.48
C ALA A 122 -12.79 16.74 -1.15
N ALA A 123 -12.62 15.42 -1.05
CA ALA A 123 -13.57 14.42 -1.52
C ALA A 123 -14.70 14.11 -0.52
N ASN A 124 -14.70 14.74 0.66
CA ASN A 124 -15.62 14.46 1.77
C ASN A 124 -15.63 12.97 2.18
N MET A 125 -14.46 12.33 2.15
CA MET A 125 -14.24 10.92 2.47
C MET A 125 -13.33 10.79 3.69
N SER A 126 -13.39 9.64 4.38
CA SER A 126 -12.32 9.28 5.31
C SER A 126 -11.03 8.98 4.54
N VAL A 127 -9.86 9.16 5.16
CA VAL A 127 -8.58 8.85 4.51
C VAL A 127 -8.52 7.38 4.10
N ARG A 128 -9.00 6.47 4.95
CA ARG A 128 -9.06 5.04 4.65
C ARG A 128 -9.90 4.76 3.40
N GLU A 129 -11.07 5.39 3.32
CA GLU A 129 -11.96 5.27 2.17
C GLU A 129 -11.30 5.80 0.90
N TYR A 130 -10.71 7.00 0.98
CA TYR A 130 -10.04 7.63 -0.15
C TYR A 130 -8.90 6.76 -0.69
N VAL A 131 -8.04 6.23 0.19
CA VAL A 131 -6.94 5.34 -0.21
C VAL A 131 -7.49 4.06 -0.82
N ARG A 132 -8.54 3.45 -0.24
CA ARG A 132 -9.14 2.24 -0.82
C ARG A 132 -9.66 2.48 -2.24
N VAL A 133 -10.44 3.55 -2.44
CA VAL A 133 -10.97 3.91 -3.77
C VAL A 133 -9.84 4.26 -4.75
N ALA A 134 -8.79 4.93 -4.29
CA ALA A 134 -7.64 5.22 -5.13
C ALA A 134 -6.94 3.94 -5.58
N VAL A 135 -6.67 3.01 -4.66
CA VAL A 135 -6.06 1.71 -4.98
C VAL A 135 -6.95 0.88 -5.89
N GLU A 136 -8.26 0.82 -5.64
CA GLU A 136 -9.22 0.14 -6.52
C GLU A 136 -9.20 0.72 -7.94
N LYS A 137 -9.08 2.04 -8.09
CA LYS A 137 -8.92 2.67 -9.41
C LYS A 137 -7.62 2.27 -10.09
N PHE A 138 -6.50 2.28 -9.37
CA PHE A 138 -5.22 1.82 -9.91
C PHE A 138 -5.28 0.35 -10.32
N SER A 139 -5.81 -0.52 -9.46
CA SER A 139 -6.03 -1.94 -9.79
C SER A 139 -7.01 -2.13 -10.94
N SER A 140 -7.94 -1.19 -11.17
CA SER A 140 -8.83 -1.22 -12.33
C SER A 140 -8.14 -0.79 -13.63
N GLU A 141 -7.13 0.09 -13.57
CA GLU A 141 -6.34 0.49 -14.73
C GLU A 141 -5.40 -0.64 -15.19
N ASP A 142 -4.71 -1.30 -14.26
CA ASP A 142 -3.94 -2.52 -14.57
C ASP A 142 -4.87 -3.63 -15.10
N ASN A 143 -6.04 -3.81 -14.48
CA ASN A 143 -7.04 -4.75 -15.00
C ASN A 143 -7.60 -4.35 -16.38
N ARG A 144 -7.59 -3.08 -16.80
CA ARG A 144 -8.04 -2.70 -18.15
C ARG A 144 -7.09 -3.22 -19.22
N LEU A 145 -5.79 -3.02 -19.03
CA LEU A 145 -4.76 -3.54 -19.94
C LEU A 145 -4.82 -5.07 -19.99
N ARG A 146 -4.89 -5.71 -18.83
CA ARG A 146 -5.04 -7.16 -18.72
C ARG A 146 -6.33 -7.68 -19.37
N THR A 147 -7.44 -6.99 -19.19
CA THR A 147 -8.74 -7.37 -19.80
C THR A 147 -8.74 -7.15 -21.32
N ALA A 148 -8.12 -6.07 -21.80
CA ALA A 148 -7.93 -5.82 -23.23
C ALA A 148 -7.04 -6.89 -23.88
N LEU A 149 -5.92 -7.25 -23.23
CA LEU A 149 -5.04 -8.34 -23.65
C LEU A 149 -5.77 -9.68 -23.74
N VAL A 150 -6.53 -10.05 -22.70
CA VAL A 150 -7.32 -11.29 -22.72
C VAL A 150 -8.34 -11.26 -23.85
N LYS A 151 -9.04 -10.15 -24.07
CA LYS A 151 -10.04 -10.03 -25.14
C LYS A 151 -9.41 -10.12 -26.54
N LEU A 152 -8.23 -9.51 -26.75
CA LEU A 152 -7.48 -9.62 -28.00
C LEU A 152 -7.02 -11.07 -28.20
N LEU A 153 -6.48 -11.70 -27.16
CA LEU A 153 -6.03 -13.10 -27.20
C LEU A 153 -7.19 -14.08 -27.37
N GLU A 154 -8.42 -13.74 -26.99
CA GLU A 154 -9.64 -14.55 -27.25
C GLU A 154 -10.23 -14.32 -28.65
N SER A 155 -9.94 -13.19 -29.30
CA SER A 155 -10.46 -12.84 -30.64
C SER A 155 -9.87 -13.69 -31.77
N ASP A 156 -10.62 -13.98 -32.83
CA ASP A 156 -10.13 -14.74 -34.02
C ASP A 156 -9.17 -13.93 -34.92
N ASP A 157 -8.45 -12.97 -34.34
CA ASP A 157 -7.45 -12.19 -35.04
C ASP A 157 -6.28 -13.08 -35.50
N SER A 158 -5.77 -12.85 -36.72
CA SER A 158 -4.64 -13.60 -37.28
C SER A 158 -3.39 -13.54 -36.39
N VAL A 159 -3.17 -12.44 -35.67
CA VAL A 159 -2.05 -12.27 -34.74
C VAL A 159 -2.30 -13.09 -33.47
N ALA A 160 -3.51 -13.06 -32.91
CA ALA A 160 -3.89 -13.83 -31.73
C ALA A 160 -3.85 -15.35 -31.97
N LEU A 161 -4.23 -15.79 -33.18
CA LEU A 161 -4.13 -17.19 -33.59
C LEU A 161 -2.68 -17.66 -33.68
N LYS A 162 -1.79 -16.87 -34.30
CA LYS A 162 -0.34 -17.18 -34.37
C LYS A 162 0.31 -17.24 -32.98
N VAL A 163 -0.05 -16.30 -32.08
CA VAL A 163 0.43 -16.27 -30.70
C VAL A 163 -0.05 -17.51 -29.92
N ARG A 164 -1.33 -17.90 -30.08
CA ARG A 164 -1.89 -19.12 -29.47
C ARG A 164 -1.26 -20.40 -30.00
N GLU A 165 -1.01 -20.48 -31.31
CA GLU A 165 -0.39 -21.64 -31.94
C GLU A 165 1.04 -21.87 -31.44
N ARG A 166 1.82 -20.79 -31.28
CA ARG A 166 3.21 -20.86 -30.80
C ARG A 166 3.32 -21.11 -29.29
N LEU A 167 2.40 -20.55 -28.50
CA LEU A 167 2.39 -20.66 -27.03
C LEU A 167 1.47 -21.78 -26.51
N GLY A 168 1.03 -22.72 -27.37
CA GLY A 168 -0.04 -23.70 -27.12
C GLY A 168 0.04 -24.61 -25.89
N LEU A 169 1.07 -24.47 -25.04
CA LEU A 169 1.16 -25.10 -23.71
C LEU A 169 0.69 -24.19 -22.55
N ARG A 170 0.59 -22.87 -22.77
CA ARG A 170 0.24 -21.88 -21.74
C ARG A 170 -1.23 -21.47 -21.85
N THR A 171 -1.83 -21.15 -20.70
CA THR A 171 -3.20 -20.61 -20.67
C THR A 171 -3.23 -19.16 -21.16
N ILE A 172 -4.36 -18.72 -21.70
CA ILE A 172 -4.55 -17.32 -22.16
C ILE A 172 -4.24 -16.32 -21.03
N GLN A 173 -4.53 -16.68 -19.78
CA GLN A 173 -4.28 -15.84 -18.60
C GLN A 173 -2.79 -15.71 -18.27
N GLU A 174 -2.00 -16.75 -18.44
CA GLU A 174 -0.54 -16.72 -18.25
C GLU A 174 0.14 -15.91 -19.35
N ILE A 175 -0.32 -16.07 -20.60
CA ILE A 175 0.18 -15.29 -21.74
C ILE A 175 -0.11 -13.80 -21.54
N ALA A 176 -1.34 -13.45 -21.13
CA ALA A 176 -1.71 -12.07 -20.84
C ALA A 176 -0.87 -11.44 -19.72
N ALA A 177 -0.55 -12.21 -18.65
CA ALA A 177 0.25 -11.71 -17.54
C ALA A 177 1.72 -11.43 -17.94
N GLU A 178 2.32 -12.27 -18.77
CA GLU A 178 3.68 -12.05 -19.28
C GLU A 178 3.73 -10.88 -20.28
N LEU A 179 2.72 -10.75 -21.15
CA LEU A 179 2.62 -9.62 -22.06
C LEU A 179 2.39 -8.29 -21.32
N GLU A 180 1.56 -8.29 -20.27
CA GLU A 180 1.35 -7.15 -19.37
C GLU A 180 2.68 -6.69 -18.75
N LYS A 181 3.51 -7.64 -18.30
CA LYS A 181 4.84 -7.36 -17.76
C LYS A 181 5.77 -6.77 -18.83
N CYS A 182 5.73 -7.25 -20.07
CA CYS A 182 6.53 -6.70 -21.17
C CYS A 182 6.12 -5.27 -21.51
N LEU A 183 4.82 -4.97 -21.52
CA LEU A 183 4.28 -3.64 -21.80
C LEU A 183 4.59 -2.60 -20.72
N SER A 184 4.87 -3.05 -19.49
CA SER A 184 5.26 -2.17 -18.38
C SER A 184 6.66 -1.53 -18.54
N LEU A 185 7.43 -1.95 -19.54
CA LEU A 185 8.76 -1.39 -19.85
C LEU A 185 8.63 0.00 -20.46
N SER A 186 9.61 0.88 -20.19
CA SER A 186 9.55 2.30 -20.60
C SER A 186 9.97 2.55 -22.05
N GLU A 187 10.77 1.67 -22.64
CA GLU A 187 11.30 1.83 -24.00
C GLU A 187 10.61 0.88 -24.98
N GLU A 188 10.27 1.38 -26.17
CA GLU A 188 9.53 0.64 -27.19
C GLU A 188 10.36 -0.50 -27.79
N GLU A 189 11.65 -0.28 -28.01
CA GLU A 189 12.59 -1.31 -28.44
C GLU A 189 12.66 -2.46 -27.42
N ASP A 190 12.74 -2.14 -26.13
CA ASP A 190 12.75 -3.14 -25.04
C ASP A 190 11.44 -3.93 -24.96
N ARG A 191 10.29 -3.33 -25.29
CA ARG A 191 8.99 -4.02 -25.34
C ARG A 191 8.97 -5.07 -26.44
N ILE A 192 9.44 -4.72 -27.64
CA ILE A 192 9.49 -5.62 -28.81
C ILE A 192 10.38 -6.83 -28.48
N PHE A 193 11.57 -6.59 -27.91
CA PHE A 193 12.47 -7.68 -27.52
C PHE A 193 11.92 -8.53 -26.37
N ALA A 194 11.25 -7.94 -25.39
CA ALA A 194 10.63 -8.68 -24.30
C ALA A 194 9.50 -9.59 -24.81
N VAL A 195 8.64 -9.09 -25.70
CA VAL A 195 7.58 -9.87 -26.35
C VAL A 195 8.17 -10.99 -27.22
N LYS A 196 9.19 -10.69 -28.04
CA LYS A 196 9.93 -11.71 -28.81
C LYS A 196 10.44 -12.83 -27.90
N ASN A 197 11.04 -12.48 -26.76
CA ASN A 197 11.57 -13.47 -25.81
C ASN A 197 10.47 -14.32 -25.17
N VAL A 198 9.30 -13.75 -24.89
CA VAL A 198 8.13 -14.51 -24.40
C VAL A 198 7.63 -15.49 -25.47
N LEU A 199 7.59 -15.09 -26.74
CA LEU A 199 7.21 -15.95 -27.86
C LEU A 199 8.26 -17.04 -28.13
N ALA A 200 9.54 -16.72 -27.95
CA ALA A 200 10.66 -17.66 -28.08
C ALA A 200 10.81 -18.63 -26.90
N ALA A 201 10.21 -18.34 -25.73
CA ALA A 201 10.38 -19.13 -24.51
C ALA A 201 9.87 -20.59 -24.61
N ASN A 202 9.09 -20.92 -25.65
CA ASN A 202 8.69 -22.30 -25.95
C ASN A 202 9.70 -23.06 -26.84
N VAL A 203 10.56 -22.33 -27.57
CA VAL A 203 11.61 -22.88 -28.44
C VAL A 203 12.82 -23.34 -27.62
N ALA A 204 13.01 -22.81 -26.41
CA ALA A 204 14.14 -23.14 -25.52
C ALA A 204 14.17 -24.59 -24.98
N CYS A 205 13.18 -25.44 -25.30
CA CYS A 205 13.23 -26.87 -24.99
C CYS A 205 13.61 -27.76 -26.19
N GLY A 206 13.87 -27.21 -27.37
CA GLY A 206 14.26 -27.94 -28.57
C GLY A 206 15.75 -27.79 -28.88
N GLU A 207 16.53 -28.76 -28.40
CA GLU A 207 17.85 -29.19 -28.87
C GLU A 207 18.73 -28.23 -29.70
N SER A 208 19.90 -27.93 -29.12
CA SER A 208 21.13 -27.50 -29.80
C SER A 208 21.38 -28.25 -31.12
N ASN A 209 21.02 -27.66 -32.25
CA ASN A 209 21.56 -28.10 -33.55
C ASN A 209 21.96 -26.90 -34.39
N ARG A 210 23.27 -26.64 -34.39
CA ARG A 210 23.93 -25.61 -35.21
C ARG A 210 23.64 -25.85 -36.69
N GLY A 211 22.83 -24.99 -37.31
CA GLY A 211 22.65 -25.00 -38.76
C GLY A 211 21.66 -23.96 -39.28
N SER A 212 22.10 -22.70 -39.42
CA SER A 212 21.61 -21.67 -40.34
C SER A 212 20.09 -21.46 -40.55
N SER A 213 19.20 -21.89 -39.65
CA SER A 213 17.76 -21.60 -39.68
C SER A 213 17.32 -20.60 -38.60
N ASP A 214 18.15 -20.37 -37.58
CA ASP A 214 17.78 -19.57 -36.40
C ASP A 214 17.52 -18.09 -36.72
N GLU A 215 18.16 -17.50 -37.74
CA GLU A 215 17.96 -16.09 -38.10
C GLU A 215 16.58 -15.81 -38.72
N VAL A 216 15.99 -16.78 -39.43
CA VAL A 216 14.68 -16.61 -40.09
C VAL A 216 13.55 -16.67 -39.06
N ASP A 217 13.65 -17.59 -38.10
CA ASP A 217 12.72 -17.67 -36.97
C ASP A 217 12.83 -16.43 -36.06
N GLU A 218 14.03 -15.86 -35.89
CA GLU A 218 14.22 -14.64 -35.09
C GLU A 218 13.60 -13.39 -35.72
N ILE A 219 13.65 -13.24 -37.04
CA ILE A 219 13.02 -12.13 -37.77
C ILE A 219 11.50 -12.28 -37.75
N GLU A 220 10.96 -13.48 -38.01
CA GLU A 220 9.51 -13.74 -37.96
C GLU A 220 8.93 -13.50 -36.55
N LEU A 221 9.70 -13.78 -35.49
CA LEU A 221 9.31 -13.51 -34.12
C LEU A 221 9.34 -12.02 -33.76
N LEU A 222 10.28 -11.26 -34.34
CA LEU A 222 10.32 -9.81 -34.20
C LEU A 222 9.13 -9.14 -34.92
N ASP A 223 8.86 -9.56 -36.16
CA ASP A 223 7.73 -9.05 -36.94
C ASP A 223 6.39 -9.35 -36.23
N LEU A 224 6.23 -10.56 -35.67
CA LEU A 224 5.03 -10.92 -34.91
C LEU A 224 4.90 -10.12 -33.59
N ALA A 225 6.03 -9.83 -32.94
CA ALA A 225 6.04 -9.00 -31.73
C ALA A 225 5.66 -7.55 -32.05
N GLU A 226 6.13 -7.01 -33.17
CA GLU A 226 5.79 -5.68 -33.66
C GLU A 226 4.31 -5.59 -34.05
N GLU A 227 3.79 -6.53 -34.83
CA GLU A 227 2.35 -6.61 -35.20
C GLU A 227 1.44 -6.70 -33.96
N LEU A 228 1.87 -7.45 -32.92
CA LEU A 228 1.12 -7.58 -31.68
C LEU A 228 1.12 -6.26 -30.89
N LEU A 229 2.25 -5.57 -30.84
CA LEU A 229 2.37 -4.28 -30.14
C LEU A 229 1.61 -3.17 -30.85
N GLU A 230 1.62 -3.14 -32.19
CA GLU A 230 0.84 -2.20 -33.00
C GLU A 230 -0.66 -2.35 -32.72
N LYS A 231 -1.16 -3.59 -32.69
CA LYS A 231 -2.58 -3.85 -32.36
C LYS A 231 -2.94 -3.54 -30.91
N LEU A 232 -2.00 -3.63 -29.99
CA LEU A 232 -2.21 -3.27 -28.59
C LEU A 232 -2.13 -1.75 -28.38
N ALA A 233 -1.43 -1.01 -29.23
CA ALA A 233 -1.41 0.44 -29.23
C ALA A 233 -2.74 1.04 -29.75
N ASP A 234 -3.49 0.29 -30.56
CA ASP A 234 -4.79 0.68 -31.13
C ASP A 234 -6.00 0.43 -30.19
N ILE A 235 -5.81 -0.14 -28.98
CA ILE A 235 -6.87 -0.49 -28.01
C ILE A 235 -6.87 0.45 -26.80
#